data_AF-A0A3C0HRY5-F1
#
_entry.id   AF-A0A3C0HRY5-F1
#
_cell.length_a   1.000
_cell.length_b   1.000
_cell.length_c   1.000
_cell.angle_alpha   90.00
_cell.angle_beta   90.00
_cell.angle_gamma   90.00
#
_symmetry.space_group_name_H-M   'P 1'
#
loop_
_entity.id
_entity.type
_entity.pdbx_description
1 polymer ?
#
loop_
_entity_poly.entity_id
_entity_poly.type
_entity_poly.pdbx_seq_one_letter_code
_entity_poly.pdbx_strand_id
1 'polypeptide(L)' 'VFSKWRYEFESIDGGTRVTEHTLDLRPEKVKAMGPKMSGIEDRDARNRETMEATLAALALAAER' A
#
# COMPACT_ATOMS: atom_id res chain seq x y z
N VAL A 1 8.47 -15.28 4.31
CA VAL A 1 8.62 -13.87 4.77
C VAL A 1 7.70 -13.02 3.92
N PHE A 2 6.75 -12.34 4.54
CA PHE A 2 5.69 -11.59 3.86
C PHE A 2 5.95 -10.09 3.98
N SER A 3 5.62 -9.33 2.95
CA SER A 3 5.57 -7.87 3.02
C SER A 3 4.50 -7.46 4.04
N LYS A 4 4.74 -6.39 4.79
CA LYS A 4 3.79 -5.88 5.79
C LYS A 4 3.07 -4.67 5.25
N TRP A 5 1.83 -4.51 5.70
CA TRP A 5 0.98 -3.37 5.44
C TRP A 5 0.51 -2.80 6.77
N ARG A 6 0.43 -1.47 6.87
CA ARG A 6 -0.04 -0.77 8.07
C ARG A 6 -0.88 0.41 7.64
N TYR A 7 -1.96 0.64 8.36
CA TYR A 7 -2.72 1.88 8.28
C TYR A 7 -2.57 2.64 9.60
N GLU A 8 -2.33 3.93 9.49
CA GLU A 8 -2.33 4.88 10.60
C GLU A 8 -3.55 5.79 10.43
N PHE A 9 -4.29 5.97 11.52
CA PHE A 9 -5.51 6.78 11.57
C PHE A 9 -5.28 7.89 12.58
N GLU A 10 -5.42 9.13 12.12
CA GLU A 10 -5.24 10.32 12.93
C GLU A 10 -6.49 11.18 12.85
N SER A 11 -7.07 11.53 14.00
CA SER A 11 -8.16 12.50 14.04
C SER A 11 -7.66 13.87 13.60
N ILE A 12 -8.42 14.54 12.72
CA ILE A 12 -8.18 15.91 12.29
C ILE A 12 -9.49 16.69 12.44
N ASP A 13 -9.42 18.02 12.34
CA ASP A 13 -10.64 18.83 12.37
C ASP A 13 -11.57 18.42 11.21
N GLY A 14 -12.81 18.08 11.53
CA GLY A 14 -13.82 17.63 10.57
C GLY A 14 -13.61 16.24 9.96
N GLY A 15 -12.67 15.41 10.43
CA GLY A 15 -12.50 14.07 9.85
C GLY A 15 -11.37 13.21 10.41
N THR A 16 -10.92 12.24 9.62
CA THR A 16 -9.79 11.35 9.95
C THR A 16 -8.84 11.31 8.76
N ARG A 17 -7.55 11.55 9.02
CA ARG A 17 -6.49 11.27 8.05
C ARG A 17 -6.10 9.81 8.15
N VAL A 18 -6.10 9.13 7.02
CA VAL A 18 -5.63 7.75 6.91
C VAL A 18 -4.35 7.72 6.10
N THR A 19 -3.29 7.15 6.66
CA THR A 19 -2.02 6.94 5.97
C THR A 19 -1.78 5.44 5.82
N GLU A 20 -1.53 4.98 4.60
CA GLU A 20 -1.14 3.59 4.33
C GLU A 20 0.37 3.47 4.15
N HIS A 21 0.96 2.44 4.75
CA HIS A 21 2.37 2.12 4.66
C HIS A 21 2.56 0.69 4.17
N THR A 22 3.60 0.49 3.36
CA THR A 22 4.07 -0.82 2.95
C THR A 22 5.53 -1.00 3.37
N LEU A 23 5.88 -2.21 3.80
CA LEU A 23 7.25 -2.59 4.12
C LEU A 23 7.59 -3.93 3.47
N ASP A 24 8.46 -3.88 2.47
CA ASP A 24 8.89 -5.07 1.76
C ASP A 24 10.02 -5.81 2.49
N LEU A 25 9.64 -6.83 3.26
CA LEU A 25 10.54 -7.72 3.99
C LEU A 25 11.01 -8.92 3.17
N ARG A 26 10.68 -9.00 1.88
CA ARG A 26 11.12 -10.13 1.05
C ARG A 26 12.65 -10.15 0.96
N PRO A 27 13.29 -11.34 1.05
CA PRO A 27 14.73 -11.45 0.80
C PRO A 27 15.10 -10.95 -0.60
N GLU A 28 16.28 -10.36 -0.78
CA GLU A 28 16.71 -9.78 -2.06
C GLU A 28 16.63 -10.76 -3.25
N LYS A 29 16.95 -12.04 -3.02
CA LYS A 29 16.79 -13.09 -4.05
C LYS A 29 15.34 -13.24 -4.55
N VAL A 30 14.37 -13.04 -3.67
CA VAL A 30 12.94 -13.10 -4.00
C VAL A 30 12.49 -11.82 -4.69
N LYS A 31 13.02 -10.66 -4.29
CA LYS A 31 12.78 -9.38 -4.98
C LYS A 31 13.26 -9.45 -6.44
N ALA A 32 14.46 -9.98 -6.66
CA ALA A 32 15.02 -10.15 -8.01
C ALA A 32 14.22 -11.09 -8.91
N MET A 33 13.56 -12.11 -8.33
CA MET A 33 12.65 -13.00 -9.06
C MET A 33 11.25 -12.40 -9.27
N GLY A 34 10.92 -11.32 -8.56
CA GLY A 34 9.60 -10.67 -8.54
C GLY A 34 9.05 -10.35 -9.93
N PRO A 35 9.79 -9.63 -10.80
CA PRO A 35 9.30 -9.26 -12.13
C PRO A 35 8.90 -10.48 -12.98
N LYS A 36 9.68 -11.56 -12.94
CA LYS A 36 9.38 -12.80 -13.68
C LYS A 36 8.14 -13.52 -13.15
N MET A 37 7.90 -13.45 -11.83
CA MET A 37 6.77 -14.15 -11.20
C MET A 37 5.46 -13.38 -11.30
N SER A 38 5.50 -12.05 -11.15
CA SER A 38 4.28 -11.23 -11.08
C SER A 38 4.09 -10.27 -12.25
N GLY A 39 5.06 -10.16 -13.17
CA GLY A 39 5.02 -9.16 -14.26
C GLY A 39 5.12 -7.71 -13.78
N ILE A 40 5.53 -7.49 -12.52
CA ILE A 40 5.62 -6.16 -11.91
C ILE A 40 7.10 -5.84 -11.75
N GLU A 41 7.59 -4.91 -12.57
CA GLU A 41 8.98 -4.47 -12.55
C GLU A 41 9.27 -3.54 -11.38
N ASP A 42 8.49 -2.46 -11.26
CA ASP A 42 8.54 -1.54 -10.12
C ASP A 42 7.37 -1.81 -9.18
N ARG A 43 7.65 -2.59 -8.14
CA ARG A 43 6.65 -2.94 -7.14
C ARG A 43 6.30 -1.76 -6.22
N ASP A 44 7.23 -0.84 -5.98
CA ASP A 44 6.98 0.30 -5.11
C ASP A 44 6.06 1.30 -5.81
N ALA A 45 6.27 1.54 -7.11
CA ALA A 45 5.35 2.32 -7.93
C ALA A 45 3.97 1.66 -8.03
N ARG A 46 3.93 0.35 -8.30
CA ARG A 46 2.65 -0.36 -8.39
C ARG A 46 1.89 -0.33 -7.07
N ASN A 47 2.58 -0.50 -5.94
CA ASN A 47 1.97 -0.40 -4.62
C ASN A 47 1.39 1.00 -4.40
N ARG A 48 2.16 2.08 -4.64
CA ARG A 48 1.65 3.46 -4.50
C ARG A 48 0.36 3.70 -5.28
N GLU A 49 0.34 3.33 -6.57
CA GLU A 49 -0.84 3.49 -7.43
C GLU A 49 -2.07 2.78 -6.83
N THR A 50 -1.89 1.54 -6.37
CA THR A 50 -2.99 0.77 -5.77
C THR A 50 -3.40 1.27 -4.39
N MET A 51 -2.46 1.80 -3.60
CA MET A 51 -2.71 2.40 -2.28
C MET A 51 -3.55 3.67 -2.42
N GLU A 52 -3.24 4.51 -3.41
CA GLU A 52 -4.03 5.71 -3.72
C GLU A 52 -5.49 5.34 -4.04
N ALA A 53 -5.70 4.33 -4.89
CA ALA A 53 -7.04 3.83 -5.20
C ALA A 53 -7.74 3.26 -3.96
N THR A 54 -7.01 2.53 -3.11
CA THR A 54 -7.54 1.96 -1.86
C THR A 54 -8.00 3.04 -0.90
N LEU A 55 -7.17 4.06 -0.66
CA LEU A 55 -7.49 5.16 0.25
C LEU A 55 -8.65 6.02 -0.28
N ALA A 56 -8.72 6.25 -1.59
CA ALA A 56 -9.85 6.96 -2.19
C ALA A 56 -11.17 6.17 -2.02
N ALA A 57 -11.15 4.85 -2.25
CA ALA A 57 -12.32 4.01 -2.04
C ALA A 57 -12.72 3.93 -0.56
N LEU A 58 -11.74 3.94 0.36
CA LEU A 58 -11.98 3.97 1.80
C LEU A 58 -12.69 5.26 2.22
N ALA A 59 -12.20 6.43 1.77
CA ALA A 59 -12.85 7.71 2.03
C ALA A 59 -14.30 7.73 1.52
N LEU A 60 -14.50 7.32 0.26
CA LEU A 60 -15.84 7.22 -0.35
C LEU A 60 -16.80 6.25 0.36
N ALA A 61 -16.28 5.23 1.05
CA ALA A 61 -17.10 4.30 1.81
C ALA A 61 -17.44 4.84 3.21
N ALA A 62 -16.50 5.54 3.83
CA ALA A 62 -16.64 6.09 5.18
C ALA A 62 -17.49 7.38 5.24
N GLU A 63 -17.51 8.15 4.15
CA GLU A 63 -18.21 9.44 4.06
C GLU A 63 -19.64 9.34 3.50
N ARG A 64 -20.18 8.11 3.40
CA ARG A 64 -21.59 7.87 3.03
C ARG A 64 -22.53 8.09 4.21
#